data_AF-A0AAE6BUB8-F1
#
_entry.id   AF-A0AAE6BUB8-F1
#
_cell.length_a   1.000
_cell.length_b   1.000
_cell.length_c   1.000
_cell.angle_alpha   90.00
_cell.angle_beta   90.00
_cell.angle_gamma   90.00
#
_symmetry.space_group_name_H-M   'P 1'
#
loop_
_entity.id
_entity.type
_entity.pdbx_description
1 polymer ?
#
loop_
_entity_poly.entity_id
_entity_poly.type
_entity_poly.pdbx_seq_one_letter_code
_entity_poly.pdbx_strand_id
1 'polypeptide(L)'
;MAHPWLIWVIAVVTGICHAKQAAMADYYRQFHLYFLKGEDGSELETASDLKAKLKNLSWSHDFWKKLTLTVYTNYTVQQEATAPAMQALRRELKQRFPSGRIPQSFRDAFRAASLPLMKYTNILSFNWRTIALFVSLFAGMPWLYFAFELVVLNNLLVYMIIRHEGICRKFTAELKDGKY
;
A
#
# COMPACT_ATOMS: atom_id res chain seq x y z
N MET A 1 1.34 -30.85 -23.89
CA MET A 1 0.61 -29.83 -23.10
C MET A 1 -0.15 -28.94 -24.06
N ALA A 2 -1.48 -28.89 -24.00
CA ALA A 2 -2.30 -28.27 -25.05
C ALA A 2 -2.22 -26.72 -25.12
N HIS A 3 -1.73 -26.03 -24.08
CA HIS A 3 -1.66 -24.56 -24.05
C HIS A 3 -0.41 -24.04 -23.32
N PRO A 4 0.79 -24.09 -23.94
CA PRO A 4 2.04 -23.61 -23.32
C PRO A 4 2.02 -22.11 -23.03
N TRP A 5 1.16 -21.32 -23.70
CA TRP A 5 1.01 -19.87 -23.45
C TRP A 5 0.36 -19.54 -22.11
N LEU A 6 -0.39 -20.48 -21.51
CA LEU A 6 -1.13 -20.25 -20.27
C LEU A 6 -0.21 -19.86 -19.12
N ILE A 7 1.02 -20.39 -19.09
CA ILE A 7 2.00 -20.05 -18.06
C ILE A 7 2.38 -18.57 -18.10
N TRP A 8 2.48 -17.97 -19.28
CA TRP A 8 2.79 -16.55 -19.44
C TRP A 8 1.64 -15.68 -18.97
N VAL A 9 0.41 -16.06 -19.28
CA VAL A 9 -0.78 -15.35 -18.77
C VAL A 9 -0.85 -15.42 -17.25
N ILE A 10 -0.67 -16.61 -16.67
CA ILE A 10 -0.62 -16.79 -15.22
C ILE A 10 0.50 -15.94 -14.62
N ALA A 11 1.70 -15.95 -15.20
CA ALA A 11 2.83 -15.18 -14.71
C ALA A 11 2.58 -13.66 -14.74
N VAL A 12 1.99 -13.14 -15.82
CA VAL A 12 1.64 -11.72 -15.93
C VAL A 12 0.58 -11.32 -14.89
N VAL A 13 -0.51 -12.10 -14.78
CA VAL A 13 -1.56 -11.84 -13.78
C VAL A 13 -1.00 -11.87 -12.37
N THR A 14 -0.14 -12.87 -12.09
CA THR A 14 0.57 -13.02 -10.84
C THR A 14 1.44 -11.81 -10.54
N GLY A 15 2.21 -11.32 -11.51
CA GLY A 15 3.04 -10.12 -11.37
C GLY A 15 2.22 -8.87 -11.07
N ILE A 16 1.04 -8.72 -11.69
CA ILE A 16 0.13 -7.60 -11.40
C ILE A 16 -0.42 -7.69 -9.97
N CYS A 17 -0.87 -8.87 -9.54
CA CYS A 17 -1.33 -9.10 -8.16
C CYS A 17 -0.20 -8.83 -7.16
N HIS A 18 1.01 -9.33 -7.42
CA HIS A 18 2.19 -9.08 -6.60
C HIS A 18 2.45 -7.58 -6.44
N ALA A 19 2.48 -6.83 -7.54
CA ALA A 19 2.71 -5.39 -7.51
C ALA A 19 1.66 -4.68 -6.65
N LYS A 20 0.39 -5.07 -6.78
CA LYS A 20 -0.71 -4.55 -5.95
C LYS A 20 -0.57 -4.88 -4.47
N GLN A 21 -0.21 -6.12 -4.15
CA GLN A 21 0.00 -6.58 -2.78
C GLN A 21 1.13 -5.81 -2.10
N ALA A 22 2.29 -5.71 -2.78
CA ALA A 22 3.43 -4.94 -2.29
C ALA A 22 3.07 -3.46 -2.11
N ALA A 23 2.37 -2.87 -3.09
CA ALA A 23 1.98 -1.47 -3.06
C ALA A 23 1.14 -1.12 -1.83
N MET A 24 0.11 -1.92 -1.54
CA MET A 24 -0.80 -1.64 -0.44
C MET A 24 -0.21 -2.00 0.92
N ALA A 25 0.58 -3.07 1.00
CA ALA A 25 1.28 -3.44 2.22
C ALA A 25 2.26 -2.34 2.65
N ASP A 26 3.01 -1.80 1.68
CA ASP A 26 3.91 -0.69 1.91
C ASP A 26 3.15 0.59 2.32
N TYR A 27 2.07 0.91 1.61
CA TYR A 27 1.28 2.11 1.89
C TYR A 27 0.74 2.17 3.31
N TYR A 28 0.15 1.07 3.79
CA TYR A 28 -0.35 1.01 5.17
C TYR A 28 0.76 0.97 6.21
N ARG A 29 1.91 0.34 5.89
CA ARG A 29 3.09 0.38 6.75
C ARG A 29 3.62 1.81 6.89
N GLN A 30 3.72 2.55 5.79
CA GLN A 30 4.15 3.95 5.82
C GLN A 30 3.14 4.83 6.57
N PHE A 31 1.85 4.55 6.48
CA PHE A 31 0.84 5.23 7.30
C PHE A 31 0.95 4.92 8.80
N HIS A 32 1.28 3.69 9.18
CA HIS A 32 1.61 3.38 10.56
C HIS A 32 2.87 4.14 11.02
N LEU A 33 3.91 4.18 10.18
CA LEU A 33 5.18 4.85 10.49
C LEU A 33 5.04 6.37 10.58
N TYR A 34 4.15 6.98 9.80
CA TYR A 34 3.80 8.40 9.90
C TYR A 34 3.42 8.79 11.33
N PHE A 35 2.58 7.98 11.99
CA PHE A 35 2.21 8.24 13.38
C PHE A 35 3.31 7.91 14.38
N LEU A 36 4.37 7.18 14.01
CA LEU A 36 5.52 6.91 14.87
C LEU A 36 6.60 8.00 14.72
N LYS A 37 6.99 8.31 13.49
CA LYS A 37 8.16 9.14 13.17
C LYS A 37 7.82 10.59 12.76
N GLY A 38 6.55 10.89 12.48
CA GLY A 38 6.13 12.17 11.92
C GLY A 38 6.24 12.22 10.40
N GLU A 39 5.98 13.41 9.83
CA GLU A 39 6.00 13.65 8.37
C GLU A 39 7.33 13.28 7.73
N ASP A 40 8.44 13.80 8.27
CA ASP A 40 9.80 13.59 7.75
C ASP A 40 10.26 12.13 7.77
N GLY A 41 9.59 11.28 8.57
CA GLY A 41 9.93 9.87 8.73
C GLY A 41 9.04 8.91 7.93
N SER A 42 8.12 9.40 7.11
CA SER A 42 7.20 8.58 6.31
C SER A 42 7.14 9.02 4.84
N GLU A 43 7.06 8.05 3.94
CA GLU A 43 7.03 8.30 2.49
C GLU A 43 5.59 8.43 1.97
N LEU A 44 4.80 9.34 2.55
CA LEU A 44 3.40 9.55 2.16
C LEU A 44 3.22 10.79 1.29
N GLU A 45 3.65 10.70 0.03
CA GLU A 45 3.31 11.73 -0.95
C GLU A 45 1.84 11.65 -1.38
N THR A 46 1.27 12.78 -1.82
CA THR A 46 -0.10 12.85 -2.34
C THR A 46 -0.07 12.85 -3.86
N ALA A 47 -1.01 12.16 -4.50
CA ALA A 47 -1.12 12.14 -5.95
C ALA A 47 -1.32 13.55 -6.55
N SER A 48 -1.95 14.47 -5.81
CA SER A 48 -2.08 15.88 -6.23
C SER A 48 -0.72 16.56 -6.39
N ASP A 49 0.18 16.35 -5.44
CA ASP A 49 1.48 17.00 -5.38
C ASP A 49 2.40 16.42 -6.48
N LEU A 50 2.33 15.10 -6.69
CA LEU A 50 3.02 14.43 -7.78
C LEU A 50 2.52 14.90 -9.15
N LYS A 51 1.21 15.04 -9.33
CA LYS A 51 0.62 15.60 -10.56
C LYS A 51 1.07 17.04 -10.82
N ALA A 52 1.20 17.86 -9.78
CA ALA A 52 1.72 19.22 -9.91
C ALA A 52 3.20 19.21 -10.34
N LYS A 53 4.04 18.38 -9.70
CA LYS A 53 5.44 18.18 -10.10
C LYS A 53 5.54 17.71 -11.57
N LEU A 54 4.67 16.79 -11.99
CA LEU A 54 4.65 16.24 -13.35
C LEU A 54 4.33 17.29 -14.42
N LYS A 55 3.42 18.23 -14.12
CA LYS A 55 3.05 19.33 -15.02
C LYS A 55 4.22 20.27 -15.33
N ASN A 56 5.18 20.39 -14.41
CA ASN A 56 6.33 21.27 -14.56
C ASN A 56 7.51 20.63 -15.32
N LEU A 57 7.40 19.36 -15.72
CA LEU A 57 8.46 18.64 -16.45
C LEU A 57 8.20 18.63 -17.96
N SER A 58 9.25 18.72 -18.77
CA SER A 58 9.13 18.58 -20.23
C SER A 58 9.49 17.15 -20.69
N TRP A 59 8.77 16.62 -21.68
CA TRP A 59 9.15 15.35 -22.32
C TRP A 59 10.41 15.48 -23.18
N SER A 60 10.70 16.67 -23.70
CA SER A 60 11.90 16.92 -24.52
C SER A 60 13.17 17.06 -23.69
N HIS A 61 13.08 17.69 -22.52
CA HIS A 61 14.24 17.99 -21.67
C HIS A 61 14.39 17.04 -20.48
N ASP A 62 13.30 16.52 -19.93
CA ASP A 62 13.28 15.73 -18.70
C ASP A 62 12.74 14.30 -18.91
N PHE A 63 12.91 13.73 -20.12
CA PHE A 63 12.25 12.49 -20.54
C PHE A 63 12.23 11.39 -19.46
N TRP A 64 13.40 10.99 -18.95
CA TRP A 64 13.52 9.92 -17.96
C TRP A 64 12.87 10.28 -16.62
N LYS A 65 13.06 11.51 -16.15
CA LYS A 65 12.47 12.00 -14.90
C LYS A 65 10.94 12.07 -15.01
N LYS A 66 10.42 12.49 -16.16
CA LYS A 66 8.98 12.56 -16.41
C LYS A 66 8.38 11.17 -16.55
N LEU A 67 9.07 10.23 -17.18
CA LEU A 67 8.65 8.84 -17.28
C LEU A 67 8.54 8.19 -15.90
N THR A 68 9.60 8.25 -15.09
CA THR A 68 9.61 7.66 -13.75
C THR A 68 8.55 8.30 -12.84
N LEU A 69 8.44 9.64 -12.87
CA LEU A 69 7.42 10.34 -12.10
C LEU A 69 6.00 10.01 -12.57
N THR A 70 5.78 9.78 -13.87
CA THR A 70 4.47 9.35 -14.41
C THR A 70 4.07 7.99 -13.83
N VAL A 71 4.99 7.01 -13.86
CA VAL A 71 4.76 5.67 -13.31
C VAL A 71 4.45 5.75 -11.82
N TYR A 72 5.27 6.48 -11.07
CA TYR A 72 5.10 6.66 -9.62
C TYR A 72 3.81 7.43 -9.26
N THR A 73 3.43 8.43 -10.07
CA THR A 73 2.14 9.14 -9.89
C THR A 73 0.97 8.20 -10.08
N ASN A 74 0.96 7.40 -11.15
CA ASN A 74 -0.12 6.45 -11.42
C ASN A 74 -0.22 5.37 -10.33
N TYR A 75 0.92 4.89 -9.86
CA TYR A 75 1.02 4.01 -8.70
C TYR A 75 0.37 4.62 -7.45
N THR A 76 0.71 5.88 -7.13
CA THR A 76 0.17 6.60 -5.96
C THR A 76 -1.33 6.85 -6.11
N VAL A 77 -1.81 7.21 -7.31
CA VAL A 77 -3.25 7.33 -7.60
C VAL A 77 -3.97 6.01 -7.32
N GLN A 78 -3.37 4.89 -7.69
CA GLN A 78 -3.95 3.58 -7.45
C GLN A 78 -3.99 3.22 -5.96
N GLN A 79 -2.95 3.56 -5.19
CA GLN A 79 -2.92 3.38 -3.75
C GLN A 79 -4.02 4.21 -3.06
N GLU A 80 -4.13 5.49 -3.41
CA GLU A 80 -5.16 6.39 -2.87
C GLU A 80 -6.57 5.91 -3.20
N ALA A 81 -6.82 5.46 -4.43
CA ALA A 81 -8.10 4.90 -4.85
C ALA A 81 -8.46 3.61 -4.11
N THR A 82 -7.46 2.80 -3.72
CA THR A 82 -7.65 1.54 -2.98
C THR A 82 -7.86 1.78 -1.48
N ALA A 83 -7.40 2.92 -0.93
CA ALA A 83 -7.53 3.29 0.48
C ALA A 83 -8.32 4.58 0.73
N PRO A 84 -9.60 4.66 0.32
CA PRO A 84 -10.40 5.88 0.41
C PRO A 84 -10.67 6.38 1.83
N ALA A 85 -10.87 5.49 2.81
CA ALA A 85 -11.08 5.86 4.21
C ALA A 85 -9.79 6.37 4.84
N MET A 86 -8.64 5.80 4.50
CA MET A 86 -7.35 6.37 4.88
C MET A 86 -7.18 7.78 4.31
N GLN A 87 -7.56 8.03 3.06
CA GLN A 87 -7.51 9.40 2.51
C GLN A 87 -8.49 10.34 3.22
N ALA A 88 -9.69 9.86 3.57
CA ALA A 88 -10.63 10.65 4.36
C ALA A 88 -10.05 11.02 5.73
N LEU A 89 -9.40 10.08 6.41
CA LEU A 89 -8.72 10.33 7.67
C LEU A 89 -7.58 11.36 7.52
N ARG A 90 -6.74 11.23 6.49
CA ARG A 90 -5.67 12.21 6.20
C ARG A 90 -6.22 13.62 5.97
N ARG A 91 -7.31 13.74 5.22
CA ARG A 91 -7.97 15.04 4.99
C ARG A 91 -8.52 15.64 6.28
N GLU A 92 -9.19 14.83 7.10
CA GLU A 92 -9.72 15.27 8.40
C GLU A 92 -8.59 15.75 9.32
N LEU A 93 -7.50 14.98 9.42
CA LEU A 93 -6.33 15.36 10.21
C LEU A 93 -5.71 16.68 9.73
N LYS A 94 -5.58 16.88 8.42
CA LYS A 94 -5.05 18.13 7.83
C LYS A 94 -5.95 19.33 8.10
N GLN A 95 -7.27 19.14 8.09
CA GLN A 95 -8.24 20.20 8.39
C GLN A 95 -8.21 20.59 9.86
N ARG A 96 -8.12 19.60 10.76
CA ARG A 96 -8.22 19.78 12.21
C ARG A 96 -6.91 20.19 12.86
N PHE A 97 -5.79 19.75 12.30
CA PHE A 97 -4.43 20.08 12.75
C PHE A 97 -3.59 20.66 11.60
N PRO A 98 -3.87 21.90 11.15
CA PRO A 98 -3.15 22.52 10.03
C PRO A 98 -1.65 22.70 10.28
N SER A 99 -1.23 22.75 11.55
CA SER A 99 0.17 22.84 11.97
C SER A 99 0.95 21.53 11.82
N GLY A 100 0.29 20.43 11.42
CA GLY A 100 0.88 19.08 11.34
C GLY A 100 1.09 18.41 12.71
N ARG A 101 0.79 19.11 13.82
CA ARG A 101 0.95 18.59 15.18
C ARG A 101 -0.27 17.79 15.61
N ILE A 102 -0.30 16.52 15.22
CA ILE A 102 -1.36 15.58 15.62
C ILE A 102 -1.19 15.22 17.12
N PRO A 103 -2.28 15.22 17.92
CA PRO A 103 -2.23 14.86 19.34
C PRO A 103 -1.58 13.49 19.58
N GLN A 104 -0.71 13.41 20.58
CA GLN A 104 -0.01 12.16 20.91
C GLN A 104 -0.99 11.03 21.27
N SER A 105 -2.08 11.36 21.96
CA SER A 105 -3.17 10.43 22.28
C SER A 105 -3.79 9.79 21.03
N PHE A 106 -4.00 10.56 19.95
CA PHE A 106 -4.48 10.04 18.68
C PHE A 106 -3.43 9.12 18.03
N ARG A 107 -2.17 9.57 17.98
CA ARG A 107 -1.06 8.83 17.37
C ARG A 107 -0.91 7.45 18.01
N ASP A 108 -0.91 7.40 19.34
CA ASP A 108 -0.74 6.15 20.10
C ASP A 108 -1.94 5.23 19.94
N ALA A 109 -3.16 5.78 20.00
CA ALA A 109 -4.37 5.00 19.78
C ALA A 109 -4.43 4.40 18.37
N PHE A 110 -4.11 5.18 17.34
CA PHE A 110 -4.08 4.69 15.96
C PHE A 110 -2.99 3.63 15.77
N ARG A 111 -1.79 3.83 16.34
CA ARG A 111 -0.71 2.85 16.28
C ARG A 111 -1.07 1.55 16.97
N ALA A 112 -1.69 1.60 18.15
CA ALA A 112 -2.15 0.41 18.86
C ALA A 112 -3.16 -0.39 18.01
N ALA A 113 -4.07 0.29 17.31
CA ALA A 113 -5.05 -0.35 16.44
C ALA A 113 -4.43 -0.93 15.15
N SER A 114 -3.44 -0.25 14.54
CA SER A 114 -2.83 -0.64 13.27
C SER A 114 -1.66 -1.62 13.41
N LEU A 115 -0.97 -1.65 14.56
CA LEU A 115 0.20 -2.51 14.80
C LEU A 115 -0.07 -4.00 14.51
N PRO A 116 -1.21 -4.61 14.88
CA PRO A 116 -1.49 -6.01 14.57
C PRO A 116 -1.54 -6.33 13.07
N LEU A 117 -1.70 -5.32 12.20
CA LEU A 117 -1.67 -5.51 10.76
C LEU A 117 -0.25 -5.59 10.18
N MET A 118 0.76 -5.10 10.90
CA MET A 118 2.14 -5.05 10.39
C MET A 118 2.75 -6.44 10.13
N LYS A 119 2.27 -7.48 10.83
CA LYS A 119 2.66 -8.86 10.51
C LYS A 119 2.18 -9.29 9.12
N TYR A 120 1.00 -8.82 8.70
CA TYR A 120 0.44 -9.14 7.39
C TYR A 120 1.12 -8.33 6.29
N THR A 121 1.50 -7.07 6.56
CA THR A 121 2.34 -6.31 5.62
C THR A 121 3.69 -7.01 5.42
N ASN A 122 4.26 -7.59 6.48
CA ASN A 122 5.49 -8.37 6.40
C ASN A 122 5.31 -9.69 5.63
N ILE A 123 4.17 -10.39 5.77
CA ILE A 123 3.88 -11.60 4.96
C ILE A 123 3.74 -11.24 3.47
N LEU A 124 3.09 -10.12 3.16
CA LEU A 124 2.96 -9.63 1.79
C LEU A 124 4.29 -9.10 1.20
N SER A 125 5.35 -8.98 2.02
CA SER A 125 6.69 -8.58 1.59
C SER A 125 7.42 -9.73 0.87
N PHE A 126 8.68 -9.48 0.50
CA PHE A 126 9.49 -10.39 -0.31
C PHE A 126 9.75 -11.75 0.37
N ASN A 127 10.01 -11.79 1.68
CA ASN A 127 10.54 -12.97 2.37
C ASN A 127 9.65 -14.21 2.23
N TRP A 128 8.33 -14.07 2.43
CA TRP A 128 7.42 -15.21 2.39
C TRP A 128 7.24 -15.77 0.97
N ARG A 129 7.37 -14.90 -0.04
CA ARG A 129 7.30 -15.28 -1.45
C ARG A 129 8.52 -16.10 -1.85
N THR A 130 9.70 -15.68 -1.41
CA THR A 130 10.95 -16.43 -1.63
C THR A 130 10.87 -17.83 -1.03
N ILE A 131 10.37 -17.94 0.21
CA ILE A 131 10.18 -19.24 0.87
C ILE A 131 9.21 -20.11 0.05
N ALA A 132 8.04 -19.57 -0.31
CA ALA A 132 7.04 -20.30 -1.10
C ALA A 132 7.59 -20.74 -2.47
N LEU A 133 8.38 -19.88 -3.12
CA LEU A 133 9.04 -20.18 -4.38
C LEU A 133 9.99 -21.37 -4.22
N PHE A 134 10.93 -21.32 -3.28
CA PHE A 134 11.89 -22.41 -3.08
C PHE A 134 11.21 -23.72 -2.68
N VAL A 135 10.21 -23.69 -1.79
CA VAL A 135 9.42 -24.87 -1.43
C VAL A 135 8.74 -25.48 -2.66
N SER A 136 8.14 -24.66 -3.53
CA SER A 136 7.50 -25.15 -4.76
C SER A 136 8.49 -25.78 -5.74
N LEU A 137 9.70 -25.23 -5.84
CA LEU A 137 10.77 -25.75 -6.70
C LEU A 137 11.33 -27.06 -6.16
N PHE A 138 11.60 -27.16 -4.86
CA PHE A 138 12.07 -28.39 -4.23
C PHE A 138 11.03 -29.51 -4.26
N ALA A 139 9.75 -29.17 -4.24
CA ALA A 139 8.66 -30.13 -4.44
C ALA A 139 8.48 -30.58 -5.91
N GLY A 140 9.23 -30.00 -6.86
CA GLY A 140 9.04 -30.27 -8.29
C GLY A 140 7.70 -29.75 -8.84
N MET A 141 7.03 -28.84 -8.11
CA MET A 141 5.69 -28.34 -8.42
C MET A 141 5.66 -26.80 -8.47
N PRO A 142 6.30 -26.15 -9.47
CA PRO A 142 6.37 -24.69 -9.55
C PRO A 142 5.01 -23.98 -9.60
N TRP A 143 3.96 -24.68 -10.06
CA TRP A 143 2.60 -24.13 -10.12
C TRP A 143 2.04 -23.77 -8.73
N LEU A 144 2.54 -24.42 -7.66
CA LEU A 144 2.13 -24.11 -6.28
C LEU A 144 2.47 -22.67 -5.88
N TYR A 145 3.57 -22.12 -6.41
CA TYR A 145 3.93 -20.72 -6.16
C TYR A 145 2.86 -19.78 -6.70
N PHE A 146 2.42 -19.98 -7.95
CA PHE A 146 1.37 -19.16 -8.56
C PHE A 146 0.02 -19.31 -7.83
N ALA A 147 -0.33 -20.53 -7.40
CA ALA A 147 -1.54 -20.75 -6.61
C ALA A 147 -1.49 -20.02 -5.26
N PHE A 148 -0.37 -20.11 -4.54
CA PHE A 148 -0.15 -19.40 -3.29
C PHE A 148 -0.27 -17.87 -3.46
N GLU A 149 0.39 -17.34 -4.48
CA GLU A 149 0.46 -15.93 -4.81
C GLU A 149 -0.93 -15.34 -5.17
N LEU A 150 -1.68 -16.06 -6.02
CA LEU A 150 -2.99 -15.62 -6.49
C LEU A 150 -4.13 -15.87 -5.49
N VAL A 151 -4.02 -16.89 -4.64
CA VAL A 151 -5.08 -17.24 -3.69
C VAL A 151 -4.76 -16.71 -2.31
N VAL A 152 -3.67 -17.18 -1.69
CA VAL A 152 -3.39 -16.90 -0.27
C VAL A 152 -3.06 -15.42 -0.07
N LEU A 153 -2.15 -14.87 -0.87
CA LEU A 153 -1.72 -13.48 -0.69
C LEU A 153 -2.78 -12.45 -1.11
N ASN A 154 -3.61 -12.75 -2.12
CA ASN A 154 -4.73 -11.88 -2.47
C ASN A 154 -5.82 -11.88 -1.38
N ASN A 155 -6.16 -13.03 -0.79
CA ASN A 155 -7.09 -13.07 0.34
C ASN A 155 -6.54 -12.26 1.52
N LEU A 156 -5.23 -12.39 1.79
CA LEU A 156 -4.57 -11.62 2.84
C LEU A 156 -4.60 -10.10 2.57
N LEU A 157 -4.36 -9.70 1.32
CA LEU A 157 -4.46 -8.31 0.88
C LEU A 157 -5.86 -7.75 1.11
N VAL A 158 -6.91 -8.46 0.68
CA VAL A 158 -8.31 -8.04 0.86
C VAL A 158 -8.64 -7.89 2.34
N TYR A 159 -8.27 -8.88 3.16
CA TYR A 159 -8.43 -8.81 4.61
C TYR A 159 -7.74 -7.57 5.19
N MET A 160 -6.49 -7.31 4.81
CA MET A 160 -5.70 -6.17 5.29
C MET A 160 -6.36 -4.84 4.93
N ILE A 161 -6.81 -4.67 3.68
CA ILE A 161 -7.51 -3.46 3.22
C ILE A 161 -8.79 -3.25 4.04
N ILE A 162 -9.64 -4.27 4.15
CA ILE A 162 -10.93 -4.17 4.87
C ILE A 162 -10.70 -3.75 6.33
N ARG A 163 -9.74 -4.38 7.01
CA ARG A 163 -9.45 -4.12 8.42
C ARG A 163 -8.82 -2.74 8.61
N HIS A 164 -7.84 -2.37 7.79
CA HIS A 164 -7.18 -1.07 7.90
C HIS A 164 -8.16 0.07 7.59
N GLU A 165 -8.95 -0.05 6.53
CA GLU A 165 -9.97 0.94 6.17
C GLU A 165 -11.07 1.04 7.25
N GLY A 166 -11.40 -0.07 7.91
CA GLY A 166 -12.28 -0.08 9.08
C GLY A 166 -11.72 0.72 10.27
N ILE A 167 -10.41 0.59 10.54
CA ILE A 167 -9.71 1.40 11.53
C ILE A 167 -9.78 2.88 11.13
N CYS A 168 -9.45 3.23 9.89
CA CYS A 168 -9.49 4.61 9.42
C CYS A 168 -10.89 5.22 9.58
N ARG A 169 -11.96 4.52 9.19
CA ARG A 169 -13.34 5.00 9.38
C ARG A 169 -13.67 5.27 10.85
N LYS A 170 -13.30 4.36 11.75
CA LYS A 170 -13.51 4.52 13.19
C LYS A 170 -12.80 5.77 13.72
N PHE A 171 -11.52 5.94 13.38
CA PHE A 171 -10.74 7.07 13.86
C PHE A 171 -11.19 8.41 13.25
N THR A 172 -11.68 8.42 12.01
CA THR A 172 -12.30 9.62 11.43
C THR A 172 -13.57 10.02 12.19
N ALA A 173 -14.39 9.05 12.59
CA ALA A 173 -15.57 9.33 13.41
C ALA A 173 -15.18 9.87 14.80
N GLU A 174 -14.24 9.21 15.48
CA GLU A 174 -13.77 9.66 16.80
C GLU A 174 -13.15 11.07 16.76
N LEU A 175 -12.48 11.44 15.66
CA LEU A 175 -12.01 12.81 15.45
C LEU A 175 -13.18 13.78 15.31
N LYS A 176 -14.18 13.46 14.50
CA LYS A 176 -15.36 14.33 14.31
C LYS A 176 -16.15 14.54 15.59
N ASP A 177 -16.20 13.52 16.45
CA ASP A 177 -16.87 13.55 17.75
C ASP A 177 -16.07 14.30 18.82
N GLY A 178 -14.86 14.79 18.51
CA GLY A 178 -14.07 15.60 19.44
C GLY A 178 -13.28 14.82 20.48
N LYS A 179 -13.07 13.51 20.29
CA LYS A 179 -12.34 12.67 21.25
C LYS A 179 -10.86 13.02 21.39
N TYR A 180 -10.27 13.67 20.38
CA TYR A 180 -8.87 14.08 20.31
C TYR A 180 -8.73 15.53 19.87
#